data_AF-A0A0B1RZ16-F1
#
_entry.id   AF-A0A0B1RZ16-F1
#
_cell.length_a   1.000
_cell.length_b   1.000
_cell.length_c   1.000
_cell.angle_alpha   90.00
_cell.angle_beta   90.00
_cell.angle_gamma   90.00
#
_symmetry.space_group_name_H-M   'P 1'
#
loop_
_entity.id
_entity.type
_entity.pdbx_description
1 polymer ?
#
loop_
_entity_poly.entity_id
_entity_poly.type
_entity_poly.pdbx_seq_one_letter_code
_entity_poly.pdbx_strand_id
1 'polypeptide(L)'
;MVVTVEHSRRGLISLSLTSPSGTTVQLLHPRKNDDSADGLQEWPFVSVGHWGENPHGTWKLEATSAGSSKDIKAAGVLKFVRLTAHGTRQDPLKDNAFIIDFLAAA
;
A
#
# COMPACT_ATOMS: atom_id res chain seq x y z
N MET A 1 5.17 -4.76 -0.22
CA MET A 1 4.04 -5.49 -0.86
C MET A 1 4.46 -5.90 -2.26
N VAL A 2 4.06 -7.08 -2.72
CA VAL A 2 4.25 -7.54 -4.11
C VAL A 2 2.89 -7.89 -4.67
N VAL A 3 2.58 -7.46 -5.90
CA VAL A 3 1.29 -7.74 -6.55
C VAL A 3 1.44 -8.20 -7.99
N THR A 4 0.48 -9.02 -8.42
CA THR A 4 0.26 -9.28 -9.85
C THR A 4 -1.14 -8.83 -10.22
N VAL A 5 -1.24 -7.92 -11.18
CA VAL A 5 -2.49 -7.32 -11.68
C VAL A 5 -2.50 -7.39 -13.19
N GLU A 6 -3.48 -8.07 -13.76
CA GLU A 6 -3.76 -8.03 -15.19
C GLU A 6 -4.68 -6.84 -15.49
N HIS A 7 -4.33 -6.00 -16.45
CA HIS A 7 -5.16 -4.88 -16.89
C HIS A 7 -4.82 -4.50 -18.33
N SER A 8 -5.82 -4.22 -19.16
CA SER A 8 -5.61 -3.86 -20.58
C SER A 8 -4.94 -2.49 -20.77
N ARG A 9 -4.97 -1.65 -19.72
CA ARG A 9 -4.35 -0.33 -19.64
C ARG A 9 -3.80 -0.05 -18.24
N ARG A 10 -2.53 -0.34 -18.02
CA ARG A 10 -1.85 -0.30 -16.71
C ARG A 10 -1.99 1.03 -15.99
N GLY A 11 -2.01 2.15 -16.72
CA GLY A 11 -2.16 3.49 -16.15
C GLY A 11 -3.48 3.75 -15.42
N LEU A 12 -4.49 2.90 -15.61
CA LEU A 12 -5.76 3.00 -14.87
C LEU A 12 -5.73 2.33 -13.51
N ILE A 13 -4.72 1.50 -13.22
CA ILE A 13 -4.60 0.80 -11.94
C ILE A 13 -4.28 1.83 -10.84
N SER A 14 -5.08 1.82 -9.78
CA SER A 14 -4.85 2.55 -8.55
C SER A 14 -4.83 1.59 -7.37
N LEU A 15 -3.85 1.73 -6.49
CA LEU A 15 -3.67 0.88 -5.32
C LEU A 15 -3.54 1.72 -4.05
N SER A 16 -4.36 1.42 -3.06
CA SER A 16 -4.30 2.01 -1.71
C SER A 16 -4.23 0.89 -0.67
N LEU A 17 -3.38 1.04 0.34
CA LEU A 17 -3.25 0.09 1.44
C LEU A 17 -3.60 0.78 2.75
N THR A 18 -4.54 0.21 3.49
CA THR A 18 -4.93 0.67 4.82
C THR A 18 -4.45 -0.33 5.88
N SER A 19 -3.77 0.17 6.90
CA SER A 19 -3.28 -0.61 8.03
C SER A 19 -4.36 -0.91 9.08
N PRO A 20 -4.12 -1.83 10.03
CA PRO A 20 -5.04 -2.11 11.13
C PRO A 20 -5.36 -0.90 12.00
N SER A 21 -4.46 0.09 12.09
CA SER A 21 -4.68 1.33 12.84
C SER A 21 -5.54 2.35 12.09
N GLY A 22 -5.82 2.13 10.80
CA GLY A 22 -6.62 3.00 9.95
C GLY A 22 -5.82 3.93 9.04
N THR A 23 -4.49 3.96 9.14
CA THR A 23 -3.65 4.75 8.22
C THR A 23 -3.76 4.21 6.81
N THR A 24 -4.07 5.09 5.84
CA THR A 24 -4.17 4.72 4.42
C THR A 24 -3.05 5.36 3.62
N VAL A 25 -2.31 4.54 2.86
CA VAL A 25 -1.26 4.97 1.95
C VAL A 25 -1.61 4.64 0.51
N GLN A 26 -1.55 5.64 -0.37
CA GLN A 26 -1.64 5.45 -1.81
C GLN A 26 -0.30 4.89 -2.35
N LEU A 27 -0.32 3.64 -2.81
CA LEU A 27 0.87 2.95 -3.33
C LEU A 27 1.07 3.19 -4.84
N LEU A 28 -0.01 3.34 -5.59
CA LEU A 28 0.03 3.62 -7.03
C LEU A 28 -1.09 4.58 -7.40
N HIS A 29 -0.76 5.75 -7.94
CA HIS A 29 -1.73 6.67 -8.51
C HIS A 29 -2.02 6.31 -9.97
N PRO A 30 -3.21 6.66 -10.51
CA PRO A 30 -3.45 6.61 -11.94
C PRO A 30 -2.42 7.42 -12.72
N ARG A 31 -1.98 6.89 -13.86
CA ARG A 31 -0.99 7.51 -14.75
C ARG A 31 -1.59 7.67 -16.14
N LYS A 32 -2.07 8.86 -16.46
CA LYS A 32 -2.84 9.16 -17.69
C LYS A 32 -2.13 8.73 -19.00
N ASN A 33 -0.80 8.75 -19.02
CA ASN A 33 0.00 8.47 -20.21
C ASN A 33 0.56 7.03 -20.23
N ASP A 34 0.19 6.20 -19.25
CA ASP A 34 0.63 4.80 -19.20
C ASP A 34 -0.41 3.88 -19.86
N ASP A 35 -0.26 3.71 -21.17
CA ASP A 35 -1.18 2.94 -22.01
C ASP A 35 -0.76 1.47 -22.21
N SER A 36 0.24 0.99 -21.48
CA SER A 36 0.73 -0.39 -21.57
C SER A 36 -0.36 -1.40 -21.15
N ALA A 37 -0.42 -2.53 -21.86
CA ALA A 37 -1.30 -3.65 -21.54
C ALA A 37 -0.62 -4.74 -20.69
N ASP A 38 0.61 -4.51 -20.23
CA ASP A 38 1.42 -5.53 -19.53
C ASP A 38 0.97 -5.74 -18.08
N GLY A 39 0.07 -4.91 -17.57
CA GLY A 39 -0.35 -4.94 -16.17
C GLY A 39 0.82 -4.74 -15.20
N LEU A 40 0.75 -5.41 -14.06
CA LEU A 40 1.82 -5.46 -13.06
C LEU A 40 2.14 -6.94 -12.84
N GLN A 41 3.39 -7.36 -13.07
CA GLN A 41 3.83 -8.73 -12.85
C GLN A 41 4.79 -8.78 -11.68
N GLU A 42 4.37 -9.42 -10.57
CA GLU A 42 5.16 -9.52 -9.33
C GLU A 42 5.82 -8.19 -8.92
N TRP A 43 5.09 -7.09 -9.09
CA TRP A 43 5.64 -5.75 -8.95
C TRP A 43 5.79 -5.36 -7.48
N PRO A 44 6.99 -4.91 -7.04
CA PRO A 44 7.20 -4.49 -5.66
C PRO A 44 6.72 -3.06 -5.42
N PHE A 45 5.95 -2.88 -4.35
CA PHE A 45 5.63 -1.59 -3.74
C PHE A 45 6.18 -1.53 -2.32
N VAL A 46 6.82 -0.42 -1.97
CA VAL A 46 7.38 -0.15 -0.64
C VAL A 46 6.82 1.17 -0.13
N SER A 47 6.56 1.25 1.17
CA SER A 47 6.12 2.47 1.83
C SER A 47 6.66 2.51 3.26
N VAL A 48 6.99 3.71 3.71
CA VAL A 48 7.31 4.03 5.12
C VAL A 48 6.13 4.70 5.83
N GLY A 49 4.99 4.87 5.16
CA GLY A 49 3.83 5.60 5.69
C GLY A 49 3.10 4.91 6.84
N HIS A 50 3.48 3.67 7.19
CA HIS A 50 2.93 2.91 8.33
C HIS A 50 3.98 2.70 9.44
N TRP A 51 5.05 3.50 9.45
CA TRP A 51 6.15 3.32 10.41
C TRP A 51 5.66 3.46 11.85
N GLY A 52 6.14 2.58 12.73
CA GLY A 52 5.81 2.63 14.16
C GLY A 52 4.44 2.05 14.52
N GLU A 53 3.64 1.65 13.54
CA GLU A 53 2.35 1.01 13.80
C GLU A 53 2.52 -0.47 14.20
N ASN A 54 1.59 -0.96 15.02
CA ASN A 54 1.47 -2.39 15.26
C ASN A 54 0.88 -3.07 14.01
N PRO A 55 1.61 -3.98 13.33
CA PRO A 55 1.14 -4.59 12.10
C PRO A 55 0.08 -5.68 12.32
N HIS A 56 -0.20 -6.07 13.56
CA HIS A 56 -1.19 -7.09 13.89
C HIS A 56 -2.63 -6.60 13.66
N GLY A 57 -3.35 -7.31 12.80
CA GLY A 57 -4.76 -7.06 12.52
C GLY A 57 -5.06 -7.17 11.03
N THR A 58 -6.20 -6.61 10.63
CA THR A 58 -6.67 -6.67 9.24
C THR A 58 -6.05 -5.54 8.42
N TRP A 59 -5.35 -5.91 7.35
CA TRP A 59 -4.92 -4.99 6.31
C TRP A 59 -5.93 -4.98 5.17
N LYS A 60 -6.26 -3.80 4.65
CA LYS A 60 -7.17 -3.65 3.51
C LYS A 60 -6.40 -3.13 2.32
N LEU A 61 -6.34 -3.90 1.24
CA LEU A 61 -5.85 -3.45 -0.07
C LEU A 61 -7.05 -3.08 -0.94
N GLU A 62 -7.06 -1.85 -1.43
CA GLU A 62 -8.03 -1.38 -2.42
C GLU A 62 -7.35 -1.30 -3.78
N ALA A 63 -7.82 -2.11 -4.72
CA ALA A 63 -7.38 -2.09 -6.11
C ALA A 63 -8.55 -1.61 -6.98
N THR A 64 -8.37 -0.46 -7.61
CA THR A 64 -9.41 0.17 -8.44
C THR A 64 -8.89 0.43 -9.84
N SER A 65 -9.80 0.44 -10.81
CA SER A 65 -9.54 0.93 -12.15
C SER A 65 -10.19 2.30 -12.30
N ALA A 66 -9.41 3.32 -12.64
CA ALA A 66 -9.87 4.69 -12.80
C ALA A 66 -10.64 4.95 -14.12
N GLY A 67 -10.96 3.89 -14.88
CA GLY A 67 -11.77 3.98 -16.10
C GLY A 67 -13.27 4.13 -15.84
N SER A 68 -14.03 4.51 -16.87
CA SER A 68 -15.50 4.51 -16.80
C SER A 68 -16.04 3.09 -16.73
N SER A 69 -17.06 2.85 -15.89
CA SER A 69 -17.74 1.55 -15.76
C SER A 69 -18.40 1.05 -17.05
N LYS A 70 -18.59 1.92 -18.05
CA LYS A 70 -19.10 1.57 -19.38
C LYS A 70 -18.04 1.00 -20.31
N ASP A 71 -16.76 1.15 -19.97
CA ASP A 71 -15.66 0.64 -20.76
C ASP A 71 -15.26 -0.76 -20.26
N ILE A 72 -15.70 -1.80 -20.98
CA ILE A 72 -15.40 -3.20 -20.64
C ILE A 72 -13.88 -3.45 -20.58
N LYS A 73 -13.07 -2.64 -21.31
CA LYS A 73 -11.61 -2.73 -21.26
C LYS A 73 -11.02 -2.16 -19.96
N ALA A 74 -11.78 -1.41 -19.18
CA ALA A 74 -11.36 -0.91 -17.87
C ALA A 74 -11.42 -1.97 -16.76
N ALA A 75 -11.87 -3.20 -17.04
CA ALA A 75 -11.80 -4.29 -16.08
C ALA A 75 -10.36 -4.83 -15.97
N GLY A 76 -9.92 -5.10 -14.75
CA GLY A 76 -8.67 -5.79 -14.45
C GLY A 76 -8.85 -6.87 -13.40
N VAL A 77 -7.84 -7.73 -13.25
CA VAL A 77 -7.85 -8.85 -12.32
C VAL A 77 -6.64 -8.77 -11.40
N LEU A 78 -6.88 -8.67 -10.10
CA LEU A 78 -5.85 -8.85 -9.07
C LEU A 78 -5.61 -10.35 -8.87
N LYS A 79 -4.48 -10.86 -9.34
CA LYS A 79 -4.16 -12.30 -9.32
C LYS A 79 -3.40 -12.71 -8.07
N PHE A 80 -2.52 -11.85 -7.57
CA PHE A 80 -1.64 -12.17 -6.47
C PHE A 80 -1.36 -10.94 -5.61
N VAL A 81 -1.28 -11.16 -4.29
CA VAL A 81 -0.87 -10.16 -3.30
C VAL A 81 -0.02 -10.85 -2.24
N ARG A 82 1.12 -10.24 -1.91
CA ARG A 82 1.90 -10.54 -0.71
C ARG A 82 2.24 -9.26 0.02
N LEU A 83 1.78 -9.14 1.26
CA LEU A 83 2.22 -8.10 2.18
C LEU A 83 3.38 -8.63 3.04
N THR A 84 4.43 -7.84 3.15
CA THR A 84 5.57 -8.12 4.02
C THR A 84 5.77 -6.90 4.90
N ALA A 85 5.70 -7.09 6.22
CA ALA A 85 6.00 -6.06 7.20
C ALA A 85 7.44 -6.21 7.66
N HIS A 86 8.14 -5.09 7.76
CA HIS A 86 9.49 -5.02 8.31
C HIS A 86 9.46 -4.11 9.52
N GLY A 87 10.12 -4.54 10.60
CA GLY A 87 10.14 -3.80 11.84
C GLY A 87 10.87 -4.59 12.92
N THR A 88 10.75 -4.10 14.15
CA THR A 88 11.30 -4.74 15.34
C THR A 88 10.20 -5.49 16.09
N ARG A 89 10.59 -6.49 16.89
CA ARG A 89 9.64 -7.23 17.75
C ARG A 89 9.05 -6.37 18.87
N GLN A 90 9.83 -5.40 19.35
CA GLN A 90 9.48 -4.49 20.43
C GLN A 90 9.73 -3.06 19.96
N ASP A 91 8.99 -2.11 20.53
CA ASP A 91 9.20 -0.69 20.26
C ASP A 91 10.60 -0.27 20.75
N PRO A 92 11.52 0.12 19.83
CA PRO A 92 12.88 0.48 20.19
C PRO A 92 12.96 1.82 20.94
N LEU A 93 11.88 2.61 20.98
CA LEU A 93 11.84 3.90 21.66
C LEU A 93 11.24 3.83 23.06
N LYS A 94 10.64 2.69 23.43
CA LYS A 94 9.89 2.54 24.69
C LYS A 94 10.70 2.93 25.94
N ASP A 95 12.00 2.60 25.95
CA ASP A 95 12.90 2.85 27.08
C ASP A 95 13.97 3.91 26.74
N ASN A 96 13.72 4.74 25.72
CA ASN A 96 14.68 5.76 25.29
C ASN A 96 14.62 6.99 26.22
N ALA A 97 15.60 7.09 27.13
CA ALA A 97 15.71 8.16 28.11
C ALA A 97 15.61 9.57 27.50
N PHE A 98 16.18 9.80 26.31
CA PHE A 98 16.12 11.11 25.65
C PHE A 98 14.70 11.51 25.23
N ILE A 99 13.82 10.53 24.96
CA ILE A 99 12.42 10.79 24.57
C ILE A 99 11.52 10.85 25.81
N ILE A 100 11.74 9.98 26.78
CA ILE A 100 10.95 9.92 28.03
C ILE A 100 11.08 11.23 28.80
N ASP A 101 12.28 11.76 28.94
CA ASP A 101 12.52 13.01 29.67
C ASP A 101 11.86 14.22 28.98
N PHE A 102 11.74 14.19 27.64
CA PHE A 102 11.09 15.27 26.88
C PHE A 102 9.57 15.26 27.03
N LEU A 103 8.95 14.07 27.12
CA LEU A 103 7.51 13.93 27.35
C LEU A 103 7.11 14.16 28.81
N ALA A 104 8.00 13.91 29.77
CA ALA A 104 7.77 14.18 31.18
C ALA A 104 7.88 15.68 31.54
N ALA A 105 8.49 16.49 30.66
CA ALA A 105 8.68 17.93 30.85
C ALA A 105 7.61 18.81 30.16
N ALA A 106 6.59 18.20 29.53
CA ALA A 106 5.47 18.87 28.86
C ALA A 106 4.14 18.59 29.58
#